data_AF-A0A534JQG5-F1
#
_entry.id   AF-A0A534JQG5-F1
#
_cell.length_a   1.000
_cell.length_b   1.000
_cell.length_c   1.000
_cell.angle_alpha   90.00
_cell.angle_beta   90.00
_cell.angle_gamma   90.00
#
_symmetry.space_group_name_H-M   'P 1'
#
loop_
_entity.id
_entity.type
_entity.pdbx_description
1 polymer ?
#
loop_
_entity_poly.entity_id
_entity_poly.type
_entity_poly.pdbx_seq_one_letter_code
_entity_poly.pdbx_strand_id
1 'polypeptide(L)'
;MARPLVRDEEGVSTFWSFVGVLVLVAAILAVYFVYVVPKSGHAPLRAQNGDDVKVDYIGRFENGFVFDTSLQSVAEDNASYTKAFAFSWRGTWQPLSFAIGAVPLAVIQGFDVGVQGLAVGDAKTIVVPPNLGYGAADPTKIIVKPLFENVPVRVTMNESDFANTYKTPAVSGSNVTDPFWGWSAYVSVSGSIVTVTNSPVPDQTVHPYDQWDARVVSVDDGADNGIGRIVVHHLLDGSAVDRIGTRSAPGTVVFVVTAVDLAAGTYTLDYNNPVRGRNLVFEVTMVAITRVA
;
A
#
# COMPACT_ATOMS: atom_id res chain seq x y z
N MET A 1 -22.31 69.43 -74.94
CA MET A 1 -22.88 68.18 -74.40
C MET A 1 -22.41 68.02 -72.97
N ALA A 2 -23.31 68.16 -71.99
CA ALA A 2 -23.04 67.85 -70.60
C ALA A 2 -24.16 66.92 -70.13
N ARG A 3 -23.83 65.68 -69.76
CA ARG A 3 -24.80 64.74 -69.17
C ARG A 3 -25.10 65.19 -67.74
N PRO A 4 -26.38 65.30 -67.33
CA PRO A 4 -26.70 65.63 -65.96
C PRO A 4 -26.36 64.43 -65.07
N LEU A 5 -25.68 64.70 -63.95
CA LEU A 5 -25.45 63.72 -62.90
C LEU A 5 -26.79 63.38 -62.25
N VAL A 6 -27.25 62.15 -62.43
CA VAL A 6 -28.43 61.61 -61.73
C VAL A 6 -28.01 61.38 -60.28
N ARG A 7 -28.66 62.09 -59.36
CA ARG A 7 -28.50 61.88 -57.93
C ARG A 7 -29.23 60.59 -57.59
N ASP A 8 -28.49 59.61 -57.09
CA ASP A 8 -29.04 58.33 -56.65
C ASP A 8 -29.88 58.56 -55.38
N GLU A 9 -31.21 58.56 -55.52
CA GLU A 9 -32.17 58.76 -54.41
C GLU A 9 -32.57 57.45 -53.72
N GLU A 10 -32.03 56.30 -54.13
CA GLU A 10 -32.31 54.99 -53.52
C GLU A 10 -31.27 54.56 -52.47
N GLY A 11 -30.23 55.37 -52.25
CA GLY A 11 -29.20 55.09 -51.25
C GLY A 11 -29.70 55.26 -49.82
N VAL A 12 -29.92 54.16 -49.11
CA VAL A 12 -30.14 54.15 -47.65
C VAL A 12 -29.02 54.95 -46.99
N SER A 13 -29.38 56.02 -46.27
CA SER A 13 -28.41 56.91 -45.60
C SER A 13 -27.40 56.10 -44.79
N THR A 14 -26.12 56.48 -44.84
CA THR A 14 -25.00 55.83 -44.14
C THR A 14 -25.29 55.60 -42.65
N PHE A 15 -26.10 56.46 -42.04
CA PHE A 15 -26.58 56.32 -40.67
C PHE A 15 -27.49 55.09 -40.48
N TRP A 16 -28.46 54.87 -41.37
CA TRP A 16 -29.38 53.74 -41.30
C TRP A 16 -28.70 52.41 -41.61
N SER A 17 -27.72 52.40 -42.52
CA SER A 17 -26.87 51.24 -42.78
C SER A 17 -26.03 50.87 -41.55
N PHE A 18 -25.48 51.86 -40.83
CA PHE A 18 -24.76 51.63 -39.58
C PHE A 18 -25.65 51.07 -38.47
N VAL A 19 -26.87 51.60 -38.33
CA VAL A 19 -27.88 51.08 -37.39
C VAL A 19 -28.26 49.63 -37.74
N GLY A 20 -28.46 49.32 -39.03
CA GLY A 20 -28.77 47.96 -39.49
C GLY A 20 -27.66 46.95 -39.16
N VAL A 21 -26.39 47.34 -39.33
CA VAL A 21 -25.24 46.51 -38.96
C VAL A 21 -25.17 46.31 -37.44
N LEU A 22 -25.42 47.35 -36.65
CA LEU A 22 -25.45 47.24 -35.18
C LEU A 22 -26.53 46.27 -34.69
N VAL A 23 -27.73 46.34 -35.28
CA VAL A 23 -28.83 45.42 -34.96
C VAL A 23 -28.47 43.99 -35.37
N LEU A 24 -27.85 43.80 -36.53
CA LEU A 24 -27.39 42.48 -36.98
C LEU A 24 -26.33 41.91 -36.04
N VAL A 25 -25.34 42.70 -35.63
CA VAL A 25 -24.30 42.29 -34.67
C VAL A 25 -24.92 41.94 -33.32
N ALA A 26 -25.86 42.75 -32.82
CA ALA A 26 -26.57 42.47 -31.57
C ALA A 26 -27.39 41.16 -31.66
N ALA A 27 -28.06 40.90 -32.79
CA ALA A 27 -28.81 39.67 -33.01
C ALA A 27 -27.88 38.44 -33.08
N ILE A 28 -26.74 38.56 -33.75
CA ILE A 28 -25.73 37.48 -33.81
C ILE A 28 -25.17 37.20 -32.41
N LEU A 29 -24.85 38.24 -31.63
CA LEU A 29 -24.39 38.09 -30.25
C LEU A 29 -25.46 37.44 -29.37
N ALA A 30 -26.73 37.81 -29.52
CA ALA A 30 -27.83 37.19 -28.77
C ALA A 30 -27.95 35.70 -29.09
N VAL A 31 -27.89 35.31 -30.37
CA VAL A 31 -27.89 33.90 -30.78
C VAL A 31 -26.67 33.17 -30.23
N TYR A 32 -25.48 33.79 -30.28
CA TYR A 32 -24.25 33.23 -29.71
C TYR A 32 -24.37 32.99 -28.20
N PHE A 33 -24.87 33.95 -27.43
CA PHE A 33 -25.04 33.80 -25.98
C PHE A 33 -26.16 32.82 -25.59
N VAL A 34 -27.19 32.66 -26.41
CA VAL A 34 -28.31 31.73 -26.12
C VAL A 34 -27.97 30.28 -26.48
N TYR A 35 -27.25 30.06 -27.57
CA TYR A 35 -27.04 28.72 -28.14
C TYR A 35 -25.62 28.19 -28.02
N VAL A 36 -24.61 29.06 -27.91
CA VAL A 36 -23.19 28.66 -27.89
C VAL A 36 -22.59 28.76 -26.49
N VAL A 37 -22.99 29.74 -25.68
CA VAL A 37 -22.53 29.84 -24.29
C VAL A 37 -23.30 28.82 -23.44
N PRO A 38 -22.61 27.83 -22.82
CA PRO A 38 -23.26 26.92 -21.89
C PRO A 38 -23.85 27.74 -20.74
N LYS A 39 -25.16 27.64 -20.54
CA LYS A 39 -25.79 28.19 -19.34
C LYS A 39 -25.07 27.58 -18.14
N SER A 40 -24.46 28.42 -17.29
CA SER A 40 -23.80 27.98 -16.07
C SER A 40 -24.73 27.01 -15.33
N GLY A 41 -24.38 25.73 -15.32
CA GLY A 41 -25.15 24.73 -14.60
C GLY A 41 -25.22 25.10 -13.12
N HIS A 42 -26.23 24.60 -12.42
CA HIS A 42 -26.27 24.67 -10.96
C HIS A 42 -24.92 24.20 -10.40
N ALA A 43 -24.46 24.84 -9.32
CA ALA A 43 -23.23 24.42 -8.66
C ALA A 43 -23.30 22.91 -8.38
N PRO A 44 -22.23 22.16 -8.68
CA PRO A 44 -22.27 20.71 -8.55
C PRO A 44 -22.57 20.31 -7.11
N LEU A 45 -23.34 19.24 -6.94
CA LEU A 45 -23.63 18.68 -5.62
C LEU A 45 -22.30 18.33 -4.95
N ARG A 46 -22.08 18.88 -3.75
CA ARG A 46 -20.89 18.61 -2.94
C ARG A 46 -21.27 17.71 -1.77
N ALA A 47 -20.40 16.75 -1.50
CA ALA A 47 -20.56 15.76 -0.45
C ALA A 47 -20.57 16.44 0.92
N GLN A 48 -21.53 16.07 1.75
CA GLN A 48 -21.67 16.58 3.11
C GLN A 48 -22.11 15.46 4.07
N ASN A 49 -22.11 15.77 5.36
CA ASN A 49 -22.60 14.86 6.40
C ASN A 49 -24.02 14.33 6.09
N GLY A 50 -24.20 13.01 6.17
CA GLY A 50 -25.45 12.32 5.88
C GLY A 50 -25.65 11.89 4.42
N ASP A 51 -24.77 12.28 3.49
CA ASP A 51 -24.82 11.77 2.12
C ASP A 51 -24.27 10.34 2.04
N ASP A 52 -24.90 9.50 1.22
CA ASP A 52 -24.32 8.25 0.76
C ASP A 52 -23.39 8.53 -0.42
N VAL A 53 -22.12 8.18 -0.30
CA VAL A 53 -21.11 8.42 -1.34
C VAL A 53 -20.52 7.13 -1.86
N LYS A 54 -20.02 7.20 -3.11
CA LYS A 54 -19.14 6.20 -3.70
C LYS A 54 -17.83 6.86 -4.08
N VAL A 55 -16.71 6.27 -3.68
CA VAL A 55 -15.38 6.81 -3.99
C VAL A 55 -14.46 5.72 -4.52
N ASP A 56 -13.65 6.09 -5.52
CA ASP A 56 -12.47 5.32 -5.83
C ASP A 56 -11.29 5.84 -5.02
N TYR A 57 -10.40 4.94 -4.61
CA TYR A 57 -9.26 5.33 -3.79
C TYR A 57 -8.01 4.47 -4.03
N ILE A 58 -6.86 5.07 -3.77
CA ILE A 58 -5.56 4.42 -3.64
C ILE A 58 -5.00 4.77 -2.27
N GLY A 59 -4.80 3.76 -1.41
CA GLY A 59 -4.17 3.92 -0.10
C GLY A 59 -2.68 3.58 -0.15
N ARG A 60 -1.85 4.53 0.27
CA ARG A 60 -0.38 4.43 0.28
C ARG A 60 0.21 4.74 1.65
N PHE A 61 1.35 4.12 1.93
CA PHE A 61 2.26 4.60 2.96
C PHE A 61 3.07 5.80 2.46
N GLU A 62 3.76 6.50 3.37
CA GLU A 62 4.57 7.68 3.03
C GLU A 62 5.73 7.39 2.08
N ASN A 63 6.20 6.14 2.01
CA ASN A 63 7.18 5.69 1.02
C ASN A 63 6.59 5.44 -0.38
N GLY A 64 5.28 5.64 -0.56
CA GLY A 64 4.58 5.51 -1.84
C GLY A 64 4.03 4.12 -2.14
N PHE A 65 4.36 3.10 -1.34
CA PHE A 65 3.85 1.75 -1.56
C PHE A 65 2.35 1.66 -1.28
N VAL A 66 1.62 1.03 -2.19
CA VAL A 66 0.17 0.84 -2.10
C VAL A 66 -0.14 -0.32 -1.17
N PHE A 67 -0.96 -0.08 -0.14
CA PHE A 67 -1.44 -1.11 0.79
C PHE A 67 -2.90 -1.50 0.54
N ASP A 68 -3.71 -0.64 -0.09
CA ASP A 68 -5.10 -0.95 -0.48
C ASP A 68 -5.56 -0.08 -1.65
N THR A 69 -6.56 -0.53 -2.40
CA THR A 69 -7.14 0.23 -3.53
C THR A 69 -8.52 -0.31 -3.89
N SER A 70 -9.41 0.55 -4.40
CA SER A 70 -10.65 0.11 -5.06
C SER A 70 -10.45 -0.21 -6.55
N LEU A 71 -9.35 0.23 -7.15
CA LEU A 71 -9.11 0.23 -8.59
C LEU A 71 -8.34 -1.02 -9.03
N GLN A 72 -8.96 -1.84 -9.89
CA GLN A 72 -8.31 -3.03 -10.46
C GLN A 72 -7.03 -2.70 -11.24
N SER A 73 -7.08 -1.63 -12.05
CA SER A 73 -5.92 -1.18 -12.84
C SER A 73 -4.71 -0.85 -11.96
N VAL A 74 -4.96 -0.24 -10.80
CA VAL A 74 -3.92 0.05 -9.80
C VAL A 74 -3.47 -1.23 -9.12
N ALA A 75 -4.36 -2.16 -8.82
CA ALA A 75 -4.01 -3.44 -8.21
C ALA A 75 -3.06 -4.27 -9.10
N GLU A 76 -3.37 -4.35 -10.40
CA GLU A 76 -2.63 -5.12 -11.40
C GLU A 76 -1.30 -4.48 -11.82
N ASP A 77 -1.21 -3.15 -11.80
CA ASP A 77 0.04 -2.44 -12.13
C ASP A 77 0.97 -2.37 -10.91
N ASN A 78 1.94 -3.28 -10.82
CA ASN A 78 2.99 -3.21 -9.79
C ASN A 78 4.21 -2.37 -10.21
N ALA A 79 4.26 -1.89 -11.45
CA ALA A 79 5.37 -1.07 -11.96
C ALA A 79 5.20 0.40 -11.56
N SER A 80 4.02 0.98 -11.80
CA SER A 80 3.71 2.36 -11.41
C SER A 80 3.17 2.45 -9.98
N TYR A 81 2.51 1.39 -9.52
CA TYR A 81 1.89 1.31 -8.19
C TYR A 81 2.47 0.13 -7.41
N THR A 82 3.74 0.24 -7.02
CA THR A 82 4.41 -0.82 -6.27
C THR A 82 3.65 -1.13 -4.98
N LYS A 83 3.35 -2.41 -4.77
CA LYS A 83 2.57 -2.87 -3.62
C LYS A 83 3.42 -3.00 -2.37
N ALA A 84 2.88 -2.64 -1.23
CA ALA A 84 3.46 -3.01 0.06
C ALA A 84 3.21 -4.51 0.31
N PHE A 85 4.00 -5.12 1.19
CA PHE A 85 3.74 -6.45 1.72
C PHE A 85 2.36 -6.54 2.36
N ALA A 86 1.84 -5.45 2.92
CA ALA A 86 0.50 -5.37 3.50
C ALA A 86 -0.64 -5.48 2.47
N PHE A 87 -0.36 -5.28 1.18
CA PHE A 87 -1.37 -5.33 0.13
C PHE A 87 -2.04 -6.70 0.06
N SER A 88 -3.36 -6.71 -0.10
CA SER A 88 -4.13 -7.95 -0.20
C SER A 88 -5.07 -7.90 -1.41
N TRP A 89 -5.06 -8.98 -2.19
CA TRP A 89 -5.92 -9.11 -3.37
C TRP A 89 -7.37 -9.30 -2.96
N ARG A 90 -8.27 -8.68 -3.72
CA ARG A 90 -9.72 -8.72 -3.52
C ARG A 90 -10.37 -9.47 -4.68
N GLY A 91 -11.48 -10.16 -4.42
CA GLY A 91 -12.22 -10.88 -5.47
C GLY A 91 -13.06 -9.98 -6.38
N THR A 92 -13.34 -8.73 -5.95
CA THR A 92 -14.13 -7.77 -6.73
C THR A 92 -13.63 -6.36 -6.48
N TRP A 93 -13.53 -5.59 -7.56
CA TRP A 93 -13.07 -4.20 -7.58
C TRP A 93 -14.25 -3.28 -7.87
N GLN A 94 -14.61 -2.46 -6.90
CA GLN A 94 -15.71 -1.52 -7.00
C GLN A 94 -15.47 -0.32 -6.08
N PRO A 95 -16.05 0.85 -6.40
CA PRO A 95 -15.96 2.03 -5.55
C PRO A 95 -16.43 1.73 -4.12
N LEU A 96 -15.71 2.27 -3.14
CA LEU A 96 -16.07 2.18 -1.74
C LEU A 96 -17.32 3.00 -1.49
N SER A 97 -18.38 2.36 -0.96
CA SER A 97 -19.65 3.00 -0.67
C SER A 97 -19.83 3.17 0.84
N PHE A 98 -20.13 4.38 1.30
CA PHE A 98 -20.40 4.66 2.72
C PHE A 98 -21.22 5.94 2.91
N ALA A 99 -21.89 6.06 4.05
CA ALA A 99 -22.56 7.29 4.47
C ALA A 99 -21.59 8.17 5.26
N ILE A 100 -21.45 9.44 4.84
CA ILE A 100 -20.56 10.41 5.50
C ILE A 100 -21.09 10.72 6.89
N GLY A 101 -20.22 10.61 7.90
CA GLY A 101 -20.52 10.88 9.30
C GLY A 101 -21.52 9.90 9.92
N ALA A 102 -21.60 8.68 9.39
CA ALA A 102 -22.33 7.58 10.02
C ALA A 102 -21.84 7.32 11.45
N VAL A 103 -22.75 6.84 12.31
CA VAL A 103 -22.42 6.44 13.69
C VAL A 103 -22.92 5.01 13.91
N PRO A 104 -22.02 4.01 14.09
CA PRO A 104 -20.56 4.12 14.03
C PRO A 104 -20.05 4.45 12.62
N LEU A 105 -18.83 5.02 12.55
CA LEU A 105 -18.20 5.34 11.26
C LEU A 105 -17.93 4.07 10.44
N ALA A 106 -18.21 4.14 9.14
CA ALA A 106 -17.94 3.06 8.20
C ALA A 106 -16.48 3.02 7.72
N VAL A 107 -15.78 4.14 7.82
CA VAL A 107 -14.37 4.33 7.42
C VAL A 107 -13.60 5.04 8.54
N ILE A 108 -12.27 5.08 8.45
CA ILE A 108 -11.46 5.85 9.41
C ILE A 108 -11.83 7.34 9.39
N GLN A 109 -11.79 7.99 10.55
CA GLN A 109 -12.27 9.36 10.73
C GLN A 109 -11.64 10.36 9.75
N GLY A 110 -10.33 10.27 9.51
CA GLY A 110 -9.64 11.18 8.60
C GLY A 110 -10.07 11.01 7.14
N PHE A 111 -10.47 9.80 6.74
CA PHE A 111 -11.01 9.55 5.40
C PHE A 111 -12.42 10.13 5.27
N ASP A 112 -13.29 9.89 6.26
CA ASP A 112 -14.66 10.43 6.30
C ASP A 112 -14.67 11.96 6.20
N VAL A 113 -13.85 12.64 7.02
CA VAL A 113 -13.71 14.10 6.98
C VAL A 113 -13.05 14.56 5.67
N GLY A 114 -12.07 13.81 5.17
CA GLY A 114 -11.28 14.19 4.00
C GLY A 114 -12.07 14.28 2.70
N VAL A 115 -13.12 13.46 2.54
CA VAL A 115 -13.99 13.43 1.35
C VAL A 115 -15.08 14.50 1.34
N GLN A 116 -15.34 15.16 2.48
CA GLN A 116 -16.36 16.19 2.55
C GLN A 116 -15.99 17.39 1.66
N GLY A 117 -17.00 17.97 1.02
CA GLY A 117 -16.87 19.08 0.09
C GLY A 117 -16.49 18.68 -1.34
N LEU A 118 -16.14 17.41 -1.60
CA LEU A 118 -15.88 16.94 -2.97
C LEU A 118 -17.17 16.87 -3.78
N ALA A 119 -17.12 17.31 -5.04
CA ALA A 119 -18.13 17.04 -6.04
C ALA A 119 -17.79 15.76 -6.80
N VAL A 120 -18.80 15.16 -7.47
CA VAL A 120 -18.57 14.03 -8.39
C VAL A 120 -17.51 14.40 -9.44
N GLY A 121 -16.49 13.56 -9.59
CA GLY A 121 -15.33 13.78 -10.46
C GLY A 121 -14.17 14.51 -9.80
N ASP A 122 -14.35 15.15 -8.64
CA ASP A 122 -13.24 15.76 -7.90
C ASP A 122 -12.29 14.67 -7.39
N ALA A 123 -10.99 14.91 -7.55
CA ALA A 123 -9.92 14.09 -6.99
C ALA A 123 -9.14 14.88 -5.93
N LYS A 124 -8.78 14.22 -4.83
CA LYS A 124 -8.06 14.84 -3.72
C LYS A 124 -7.14 13.85 -3.01
N THR A 125 -5.96 14.32 -2.64
CA THR A 125 -5.06 13.61 -1.74
C THR A 125 -5.37 13.98 -0.29
N ILE A 126 -5.59 12.96 0.55
CA ILE A 126 -5.92 13.10 1.96
C ILE A 126 -4.80 12.41 2.75
N VAL A 127 -4.17 13.15 3.66
CA VAL A 127 -3.20 12.59 4.61
C VAL A 127 -3.92 12.36 5.94
N VAL A 128 -3.96 11.11 6.37
CA VAL A 128 -4.62 10.68 7.60
C VAL A 128 -3.56 10.33 8.64
N PRO A 129 -3.37 11.18 9.67
CA PRO A 129 -2.46 10.86 10.77
C PRO A 129 -3.01 9.71 11.64
N PRO A 130 -2.16 9.03 12.44
CA PRO A 130 -2.54 7.84 13.20
C PRO A 130 -3.78 8.04 14.09
N ASN A 131 -3.90 9.19 14.74
CA ASN A 131 -5.03 9.53 15.62
C ASN A 131 -6.37 9.65 14.89
N LEU A 132 -6.36 9.93 13.59
CA LEU A 132 -7.56 9.97 12.73
C LEU A 132 -7.68 8.70 11.86
N GLY A 133 -6.69 7.81 11.92
CA GLY A 133 -6.61 6.55 11.21
C GLY A 133 -6.84 5.36 12.14
N TYR A 134 -5.86 4.45 12.19
CA TYR A 134 -5.96 3.20 12.96
C TYR A 134 -5.33 3.27 14.36
N GLY A 135 -4.97 4.47 14.83
CA GLY A 135 -4.36 4.70 16.13
C GLY A 135 -2.84 4.50 16.12
N ALA A 136 -2.24 4.69 17.30
CA ALA A 136 -0.81 4.50 17.51
C ALA A 136 -0.42 3.01 17.36
N ALA A 137 0.83 2.78 16.96
CA ALA A 137 1.47 1.48 17.04
C ALA A 137 1.74 1.13 18.50
N ASP A 138 1.66 -0.16 18.82
CA ASP A 138 2.14 -0.67 20.10
C ASP A 138 3.67 -0.80 20.03
N PRO A 139 4.45 -0.05 20.83
CA PRO A 139 5.91 -0.09 20.77
C PRO A 139 6.47 -1.44 21.22
N THR A 140 5.72 -2.23 22.00
CA THR A 140 6.18 -3.57 22.44
C THR A 140 6.17 -4.60 21.30
N LYS A 141 5.50 -4.28 20.20
CA LYS A 141 5.44 -5.08 18.98
C LYS A 141 6.46 -4.66 17.93
N ILE A 142 7.32 -3.69 18.25
CA ILE A 142 8.41 -3.25 17.38
C ILE A 142 9.71 -3.83 17.93
N ILE A 143 10.34 -4.71 17.16
CA ILE A 143 11.50 -5.47 17.59
C ILE A 143 12.67 -5.16 16.66
N VAL A 144 13.76 -4.64 17.23
CA VAL A 144 15.03 -4.44 16.52
C VAL A 144 15.90 -5.69 16.68
N LYS A 145 16.44 -6.19 15.58
CA LYS A 145 17.30 -7.37 15.52
C LYS A 145 18.59 -7.08 14.76
N PRO A 146 19.70 -7.78 15.08
CA PRO A 146 20.95 -7.65 14.32
C PRO A 146 20.84 -8.34 12.96
N LEU A 147 21.51 -7.78 11.93
CA LEU A 147 21.63 -8.40 10.61
C LEU A 147 22.48 -9.68 10.65
N PHE A 148 23.33 -9.83 11.65
CA PHE A 148 24.10 -11.06 11.88
C PHE A 148 23.51 -11.83 13.07
N GLU A 149 23.06 -13.05 12.82
CA GLU A 149 22.48 -13.96 13.81
C GLU A 149 23.44 -15.11 14.09
N ASN A 150 23.66 -15.39 15.39
CA ASN A 150 24.41 -16.56 15.83
C ASN A 150 23.42 -17.69 16.10
N VAL A 151 23.55 -18.78 15.36
CA VAL A 151 22.75 -20.00 15.51
C VAL A 151 23.65 -21.11 16.04
N PRO A 152 23.27 -21.85 17.09
CA PRO A 152 24.08 -22.94 17.61
C PRO A 152 24.21 -24.08 16.58
N VAL A 153 25.41 -24.66 16.49
CA VAL A 153 25.62 -25.88 15.68
C VAL A 153 24.89 -27.06 16.31
N ARG A 154 24.97 -27.20 17.64
CA ARG A 154 24.31 -28.29 18.39
C ARG A 154 23.14 -27.78 19.21
N VAL A 155 21.96 -28.34 18.98
CA VAL A 155 20.76 -28.11 19.77
C VAL A 155 20.34 -29.41 20.43
N THR A 156 20.11 -29.38 21.74
CA THR A 156 19.60 -30.53 22.49
C THR A 156 18.13 -30.33 22.84
N MET A 157 17.35 -31.40 22.72
CA MET A 157 15.92 -31.42 23.03
C MET A 157 15.50 -32.83 23.44
N ASN A 158 14.27 -32.99 23.94
CA ASN A 158 13.71 -34.32 24.18
C ASN A 158 13.09 -34.89 22.89
N GLU A 159 12.78 -36.18 22.89
CA GLU A 159 12.20 -36.87 21.72
C GLU A 159 10.85 -36.30 21.28
N SER A 160 10.03 -35.82 22.22
CA SER A 160 8.71 -35.26 21.91
C SER A 160 8.83 -33.91 21.18
N ASP A 161 9.71 -33.03 21.65
CA ASP A 161 10.00 -31.74 21.03
C ASP A 161 10.62 -31.93 19.64
N PHE A 162 11.50 -32.93 19.49
CA PHE A 162 12.04 -33.31 18.19
C PHE A 162 10.93 -33.74 17.23
N ALA A 163 10.07 -34.68 17.63
CA ALA A 163 8.98 -35.15 16.78
C ALA A 163 8.01 -34.02 16.41
N ASN A 164 7.75 -33.09 17.34
CA ASN A 164 6.93 -31.91 17.08
C ASN A 164 7.59 -30.93 16.11
N THR A 165 8.90 -30.76 16.18
CA THR A 165 9.66 -29.80 15.35
C THR A 165 9.88 -30.33 13.94
N TYR A 166 10.43 -31.54 13.84
CA TYR A 166 10.85 -32.14 12.58
C TYR A 166 9.78 -33.03 11.93
N LYS A 167 8.63 -33.20 12.59
CA LYS A 167 7.50 -34.01 12.10
C LYS A 167 7.86 -35.47 11.80
N THR A 168 8.88 -35.99 12.48
CA THR A 168 9.41 -37.35 12.31
C THR A 168 10.01 -37.84 13.64
N PRO A 169 9.97 -39.16 13.96
CA PRO A 169 10.64 -39.68 15.15
C PRO A 169 12.17 -39.49 15.08
N ALA A 170 12.80 -39.32 16.24
CA ALA A 170 14.24 -39.21 16.35
C ALA A 170 14.91 -40.57 16.09
N VAL A 171 15.84 -40.61 15.15
CA VAL A 171 16.64 -41.80 14.84
C VAL A 171 18.10 -41.40 14.82
N SER A 172 18.91 -41.99 15.69
CA SER A 172 20.34 -41.66 15.74
C SER A 172 21.03 -42.04 14.43
N GLY A 173 21.82 -41.12 13.87
CA GLY A 173 22.51 -41.26 12.60
C GLY A 173 21.67 -40.85 11.37
N SER A 174 20.43 -40.39 11.56
CA SER A 174 19.62 -39.88 10.44
C SER A 174 19.93 -38.41 10.13
N ASN A 175 19.61 -38.00 8.90
CA ASN A 175 19.61 -36.61 8.48
C ASN A 175 18.18 -36.08 8.48
N VAL A 176 18.03 -34.85 8.95
CA VAL A 176 16.80 -34.07 8.86
C VAL A 176 17.08 -32.72 8.22
N THR A 177 16.03 -32.05 7.77
CA THR A 177 16.10 -30.67 7.31
C THR A 177 15.60 -29.77 8.42
N ASP A 178 16.37 -28.73 8.75
CA ASP A 178 15.92 -27.72 9.71
C ASP A 178 14.64 -27.05 9.19
N PRO A 179 13.54 -27.04 9.95
CA PRO A 179 12.25 -26.57 9.44
C PRO A 179 12.20 -25.06 9.24
N PHE A 180 13.11 -24.29 9.86
CA PHE A 180 13.16 -22.84 9.73
C PHE A 180 14.20 -22.41 8.69
N TRP A 181 15.42 -22.94 8.79
CA TRP A 181 16.53 -22.54 7.93
C TRP A 181 16.65 -23.35 6.64
N GLY A 182 16.07 -24.56 6.59
CA GLY A 182 16.07 -25.42 5.41
C GLY A 182 17.40 -26.12 5.11
N TRP A 183 18.43 -25.97 5.95
CA TRP A 183 19.69 -26.72 5.79
C TRP A 183 19.59 -28.14 6.36
N SER A 184 20.54 -29.00 5.99
CA SER A 184 20.64 -30.34 6.57
C SER A 184 21.20 -30.31 7.99
N ALA A 185 20.71 -31.21 8.82
CA ALA A 185 21.19 -31.44 10.17
C ALA A 185 21.25 -32.95 10.49
N TYR A 186 22.18 -33.35 11.35
CA TYR A 186 22.40 -34.73 11.77
C TYR A 186 21.79 -34.98 13.15
N VAL A 187 21.14 -36.12 13.34
CA VAL A 187 20.49 -36.48 14.60
C VAL A 187 21.33 -37.50 15.36
N SER A 188 21.55 -37.26 16.65
CA SER A 188 22.11 -38.23 17.59
C SER A 188 21.19 -38.39 18.78
N VAL A 189 20.97 -39.62 19.23
CA VAL A 189 20.10 -39.91 20.38
C VAL A 189 20.92 -40.61 21.46
N SER A 190 20.89 -40.08 22.68
CA SER A 190 21.55 -40.67 23.85
C SER A 190 20.58 -40.64 25.04
N GLY A 191 20.06 -41.82 25.40
CA GLY A 191 18.97 -41.91 26.38
C GLY A 191 17.75 -41.14 25.89
N SER A 192 17.26 -40.19 26.70
CA SER A 192 16.11 -39.32 26.37
C SER A 192 16.50 -38.00 25.70
N ILE A 193 17.78 -37.77 25.44
CA ILE A 193 18.29 -36.53 24.86
C ILE A 193 18.55 -36.76 23.37
N VAL A 194 17.89 -35.94 22.55
CA VAL A 194 18.13 -35.83 21.11
C VAL A 194 19.02 -34.61 20.88
N THR A 195 20.15 -34.82 20.21
CA THR A 195 21.05 -33.74 19.76
C THR A 195 20.91 -33.61 18.25
N VAL A 196 20.53 -32.42 17.79
CA VAL A 196 20.51 -32.04 16.38
C VAL A 196 21.76 -31.20 16.09
N THR A 197 22.56 -31.65 15.13
CA THR A 197 23.78 -30.96 14.69
C THR A 197 23.54 -30.34 13.32
N ASN A 198 23.30 -29.03 13.30
CA ASN A 198 23.13 -28.23 12.09
C ASN A 198 24.41 -28.26 11.24
N SER A 199 24.28 -28.53 9.95
CA SER A 199 25.43 -28.67 9.03
C SER A 199 25.24 -27.88 7.74
N PRO A 200 25.00 -26.56 7.79
CA PRO A 200 25.03 -25.73 6.59
C PRO A 200 26.45 -25.58 6.02
N VAL A 201 26.53 -25.10 4.78
CA VAL A 201 27.80 -24.78 4.11
C VAL A 201 28.02 -23.25 4.09
N PRO A 202 29.24 -22.73 4.28
CA PRO A 202 29.52 -21.32 4.03
C PRO A 202 29.07 -20.89 2.63
N ASP A 203 28.59 -19.65 2.50
CA ASP A 203 27.96 -19.07 1.31
C ASP A 203 26.64 -19.70 0.86
N GLN A 204 26.12 -20.68 1.59
CA GLN A 204 24.77 -21.19 1.36
C GLN A 204 23.73 -20.09 1.61
N THR A 205 22.87 -19.83 0.63
CA THR A 205 21.67 -19.01 0.80
C THR A 205 20.57 -19.84 1.47
N VAL A 206 19.94 -19.26 2.47
CA VAL A 206 18.80 -19.81 3.23
C VAL A 206 17.66 -18.81 3.23
N HIS A 207 16.43 -19.32 3.39
CA HIS A 207 15.20 -18.53 3.29
C HIS A 207 14.38 -18.69 4.57
N PRO A 208 14.74 -18.01 5.67
CA PRO A 208 14.02 -18.11 6.95
C PRO A 208 12.54 -17.72 6.84
N TYR A 209 12.22 -16.86 5.88
CA TYR A 209 10.86 -16.48 5.51
C TYR A 209 10.76 -16.39 3.98
N ASP A 210 9.54 -16.43 3.44
CA ASP A 210 9.23 -16.50 2.00
C ASP A 210 10.23 -15.78 1.07
N GLN A 211 10.21 -14.44 1.03
CA GLN A 211 11.06 -13.61 0.17
C GLN A 211 12.30 -13.08 0.91
N TRP A 212 12.64 -13.68 2.04
CA TRP A 212 13.70 -13.21 2.91
C TRP A 212 14.96 -14.04 2.68
N ASP A 213 15.93 -13.47 1.99
CA ASP A 213 17.22 -14.12 1.78
C ASP A 213 18.15 -13.89 2.98
N ALA A 214 18.83 -14.95 3.39
CA ALA A 214 19.93 -14.88 4.33
C ALA A 214 21.07 -15.78 3.83
N ARG A 215 22.30 -15.54 4.30
CA ARG A 215 23.49 -16.27 3.89
C ARG A 215 24.25 -16.79 5.09
N VAL A 216 24.68 -18.04 5.02
CA VAL A 216 25.58 -18.63 6.01
C VAL A 216 26.98 -18.04 5.79
N VAL A 217 27.48 -17.30 6.77
CA VAL A 217 28.78 -16.63 6.72
C VAL A 217 29.90 -17.57 7.14
N SER A 218 29.71 -18.26 8.28
CA SER A 218 30.72 -19.16 8.83
C SER A 218 30.09 -20.22 9.71
N VAL A 219 30.74 -21.38 9.79
CA VAL A 219 30.41 -22.45 10.72
C VAL A 219 31.67 -22.76 11.52
N ASP A 220 31.61 -22.57 12.84
CA ASP A 220 32.67 -22.89 13.78
C ASP A 220 32.17 -23.94 14.76
N ASP A 221 32.52 -25.20 14.52
CA ASP A 221 32.03 -26.33 15.30
C ASP A 221 32.61 -26.40 16.74
N GLY A 222 33.74 -25.72 16.98
CA GLY A 222 34.44 -25.72 18.27
C GLY A 222 34.06 -24.56 19.19
N ALA A 223 33.35 -23.56 18.67
CA ALA A 223 32.93 -22.38 19.44
C ALA A 223 32.04 -22.72 20.65
N ASP A 224 31.91 -21.75 21.56
CA ASP A 224 30.94 -21.77 22.67
C ASP A 224 31.00 -23.06 23.52
N ASN A 225 32.22 -23.44 23.91
CA ASN A 225 32.50 -24.65 24.71
C ASN A 225 32.02 -25.95 24.04
N GLY A 226 32.09 -26.03 22.71
CA GLY A 226 31.73 -27.22 21.93
C GLY A 226 30.26 -27.28 21.48
N ILE A 227 29.45 -26.26 21.78
CA ILE A 227 28.11 -26.12 21.17
C ILE A 227 28.24 -25.79 19.68
N GLY A 228 29.29 -25.07 19.31
CA GLY A 228 29.55 -24.57 17.97
C GLY A 228 28.62 -23.42 17.58
N ARG A 229 29.07 -22.60 16.64
CA ARG A 229 28.41 -21.37 16.21
C ARG A 229 28.35 -21.27 14.70
N ILE A 230 27.15 -21.06 14.18
CA ILE A 230 26.87 -20.68 12.81
C ILE A 230 26.57 -19.19 12.82
N VAL A 231 27.22 -18.43 11.94
CA VAL A 231 26.90 -17.01 11.74
C VAL A 231 26.08 -16.91 10.45
N VAL A 232 24.88 -16.36 10.55
CA VAL A 232 23.98 -16.10 9.42
C VAL A 232 23.87 -14.60 9.23
N HIS A 233 23.98 -14.13 8.00
CA HIS A 233 23.76 -12.73 7.62
C HIS A 233 22.42 -12.61 6.89
N HIS A 234 21.46 -11.89 7.46
CA HIS A 234 20.22 -11.54 6.80
C HIS A 234 20.50 -10.51 5.70
N LEU A 235 20.22 -10.86 4.44
CA LEU A 235 20.50 -10.02 3.28
C LEU A 235 19.39 -8.99 3.05
N LEU A 236 19.11 -8.19 4.08
CA LEU A 236 18.14 -7.11 4.02
C LEU A 236 18.81 -5.78 3.72
N ASP A 237 18.13 -4.94 2.94
CA ASP A 237 18.49 -3.55 2.68
C ASP A 237 17.24 -2.66 2.66
N GLY A 238 17.39 -1.40 2.25
CA GLY A 238 16.27 -0.45 2.18
C GLY A 238 15.12 -0.90 1.28
N SER A 239 15.36 -1.79 0.30
CA SER A 239 14.30 -2.33 -0.58
C SER A 239 13.39 -3.33 0.13
N ALA A 240 13.81 -3.88 1.27
CA ALA A 240 13.02 -4.79 2.08
C ALA A 240 11.92 -4.08 2.90
N VAL A 241 12.09 -2.78 3.17
CA VAL A 241 11.18 -1.99 4.00
C VAL A 241 9.79 -1.98 3.38
N ASP A 242 8.77 -2.37 4.16
CA ASP A 242 7.38 -2.52 3.74
C ASP A 242 7.15 -3.51 2.59
N ARG A 243 8.16 -4.32 2.24
CA ARG A 243 8.15 -5.24 1.09
C ARG A 243 8.39 -6.68 1.50
N ILE A 244 9.13 -6.90 2.58
CA ILE A 244 9.38 -8.22 3.17
C ILE A 244 8.64 -8.33 4.51
N GLY A 245 8.06 -9.49 4.76
CA GLY A 245 7.36 -9.82 5.98
C GLY A 245 6.98 -11.29 5.98
N THR A 246 6.10 -11.68 6.89
CA THR A 246 5.51 -13.02 6.87
C THR A 246 4.02 -12.97 7.09
N ARG A 247 3.33 -14.00 6.59
CA ARG A 247 1.89 -14.20 6.75
C ARG A 247 1.63 -15.54 7.41
N SER A 248 0.69 -15.58 8.35
CA SER A 248 0.15 -16.85 8.83
C SER A 248 -0.92 -17.33 7.85
N ALA A 249 -1.11 -18.64 7.69
CA ALA A 249 -2.33 -19.14 7.04
C ALA A 249 -3.56 -18.67 7.84
N PRO A 250 -4.60 -18.06 7.24
CA PRO A 250 -4.96 -18.01 5.81
C PRO A 250 -4.56 -16.71 5.04
N GLY A 251 -3.52 -15.99 5.43
CA GLY A 251 -2.97 -14.82 4.73
C GLY A 251 -2.76 -13.57 5.59
N THR A 252 -3.00 -13.67 6.91
CA THR A 252 -2.85 -12.57 7.87
C THR A 252 -1.39 -12.17 8.01
N VAL A 253 -1.07 -10.90 7.82
CA VAL A 253 0.28 -10.36 8.05
C VAL A 253 0.62 -10.49 9.53
N VAL A 254 1.74 -11.17 9.83
CA VAL A 254 2.24 -11.37 11.20
C VAL A 254 3.21 -10.26 11.56
N PHE A 255 4.16 -9.98 10.68
CA PHE A 255 5.06 -8.84 10.79
C PHE A 255 5.51 -8.35 9.41
N VAL A 256 6.04 -7.13 9.39
CA VAL A 256 6.70 -6.52 8.23
C VAL A 256 8.04 -5.93 8.66
N VAL A 257 9.03 -5.95 7.78
CA VAL A 257 10.28 -5.20 7.97
C VAL A 257 9.99 -3.72 7.76
N THR A 258 10.21 -2.88 8.77
CA THR A 258 9.87 -1.44 8.71
C THR A 258 11.10 -0.53 8.67
N ALA A 259 12.28 -1.06 8.99
CA ALA A 259 13.54 -0.34 8.83
C ALA A 259 14.70 -1.31 8.69
N VAL A 260 15.73 -0.88 7.97
CA VAL A 260 17.03 -1.54 7.89
C VAL A 260 18.10 -0.47 8.04
N ASP A 261 18.94 -0.60 9.07
CA ASP A 261 20.08 0.28 9.32
C ASP A 261 21.38 -0.51 9.09
N LEU A 262 21.95 -0.34 7.90
CA LEU A 262 23.19 -1.01 7.49
C LEU A 262 24.41 -0.50 8.28
N ALA A 263 24.38 0.73 8.78
CA ALA A 263 25.48 1.29 9.56
C ALA A 263 25.48 0.75 10.99
N ALA A 264 24.30 0.63 11.60
CA ALA A 264 24.13 -0.02 12.90
C ALA A 264 24.17 -1.55 12.81
N GLY A 265 24.02 -2.13 11.61
CA GLY A 265 23.98 -3.58 11.41
C GLY A 265 22.67 -4.20 11.93
N THR A 266 21.54 -3.50 11.82
CA THR A 266 20.26 -3.93 12.40
C THR A 266 19.09 -3.79 11.43
N TYR A 267 18.01 -4.51 11.70
CA TYR A 267 16.71 -4.36 11.04
C TYR A 267 15.60 -4.33 12.09
N THR A 268 14.45 -3.75 11.71
CA THR A 268 13.28 -3.62 12.58
C THR A 268 12.11 -4.42 12.03
N LEU A 269 11.52 -5.26 12.87
CA LEU A 269 10.28 -5.97 12.63
C LEU A 269 9.14 -5.26 13.36
N ASP A 270 8.03 -5.04 12.66
CA ASP A 270 6.80 -4.54 13.26
C ASP A 270 5.70 -5.59 13.18
N TYR A 271 5.24 -6.05 14.35
CA TYR A 271 4.16 -7.01 14.54
C TYR A 271 2.79 -6.34 14.75
N ASN A 272 2.71 -5.02 14.60
CA ASN A 272 1.43 -4.31 14.53
C ASN A 272 0.71 -4.61 13.20
N ASN A 273 -0.56 -4.23 13.12
CA ASN A 273 -1.19 -4.07 11.82
C ASN A 273 -0.43 -2.98 11.05
N PRO A 274 0.05 -3.22 9.82
CA PRO A 274 0.96 -2.30 9.10
C PRO A 274 0.47 -0.85 8.92
N VAL A 275 -0.83 -0.60 9.04
CA VAL A 275 -1.43 0.74 8.95
C VAL A 275 -1.46 1.52 10.27
N ARG A 276 -1.06 0.91 11.39
CA ARG A 276 -1.04 1.56 12.70
C ARG A 276 0.24 2.37 12.91
N GLY A 277 0.11 3.49 13.63
CA GLY A 277 1.26 4.32 14.03
C GLY A 277 1.91 5.11 12.89
N ARG A 278 1.29 5.14 11.70
CA ARG A 278 1.84 5.80 10.52
C ARG A 278 0.81 6.75 9.90
N ASN A 279 1.31 7.75 9.18
CA ASN A 279 0.45 8.55 8.30
C ASN A 279 0.05 7.71 7.09
N LEU A 280 -1.22 7.78 6.71
CA LEU A 280 -1.75 7.12 5.52
C LEU A 280 -2.11 8.17 4.49
N VAL A 281 -1.72 7.93 3.24
CA VAL A 281 -2.00 8.83 2.13
C VAL A 281 -3.05 8.18 1.25
N PHE A 282 -4.19 8.85 1.08
CA PHE A 282 -5.27 8.40 0.21
C PHE A 282 -5.43 9.35 -0.96
N GLU A 283 -5.25 8.86 -2.18
CA GLU A 283 -5.72 9.55 -3.38
C GLU A 283 -7.16 9.10 -3.62
N VAL A 284 -8.12 10.02 -3.55
CA VAL A 284 -9.56 9.69 -3.61
C VAL A 284 -10.20 10.44 -4.76
N THR A 285 -11.06 9.76 -5.51
CA THR A 285 -11.90 10.32 -6.57
C THR A 285 -13.37 10.07 -6.24
N MET A 286 -14.18 11.12 -6.20
CA MET A 286 -15.60 11.01 -5.92
C MET A 286 -16.34 10.47 -7.16
N VAL A 287 -17.02 9.33 -7.00
CA VAL A 287 -17.72 8.64 -8.10
C VAL A 287 -19.22 8.96 -8.09
N ALA A 288 -19.84 9.00 -6.91
CA ALA A 288 -21.27 9.32 -6.78
C ALA A 288 -21.59 9.92 -5.42
N ILE A 289 -22.62 10.77 -5.39
CA ILE A 289 -23.22 11.33 -4.18
C ILE A 289 -24.72 11.13 -4.28
N THR A 290 -25.31 10.48 -3.28
CA THR A 290 -26.74 10.28 -3.14
C THR A 290 -27.18 10.97 -1.85
N ARG A 291 -28.04 11.98 -1.99
CA ARG A 291 -28.63 12.70 -0.86
C ARG A 291 -30.08 12.26 -0.72
N VAL A 292 -30.44 11.71 0.44
CA VAL A 292 -31.84 11.49 0.76
C VAL A 292 -32.47 12.86 1.01
N ALA A 293 -33.50 13.18 0.22
CA ALA A 293 -34.23 14.45 0.27
C ALA A 293 -35.10 14.56 1.53
#